data_AF-A0A1B0G585-F1
#
_entry.id   AF-A0A1B0G585-F1
#
_cell.length_a   1.000
_cell.length_b   1.000
_cell.length_c   1.000
_cell.angle_alpha   90.00
_cell.angle_beta   90.00
_cell.angle_gamma   90.00
#
_symmetry.space_group_name_H-M   'P 1'
#
loop_
_entity.id
_entity.type
_entity.pdbx_description
1 polymer ?
#
loop_
_entity_poly.entity_id
_entity_poly.type
_entity_poly.pdbx_seq_one_letter_code
_entity_poly.pdbx_strand_id
1 'polypeptide(L)'
;MLVKRIPFAALLTMTGYATYKMPPDQYPYAFIACSVALVSASLGVLRGPQHSRGLVNQVLTSLMDFAPLPLMNIQIYLEAKPLYALAHSFSLIPLGIDILVKLFGDECDDKAAASLKLVNNVINMASLTAISIIDDNYMYFFVMLSYLMAQASLLYGHCENCVWTERIHLLFFTLFFFVGILLGTAGHALVSVSPLQHPYAFCACAVGFCHALASLAETIACEDRCTLCFKRLTCSCIEIMTLPMLNIEFYLKSEQSSPLALGHGLFVVPLAFDLLTKVSPSAEGEDDSTRTLKDLTILGNIVSLLFLAANENNAVYGMMVVAAFIAKYGAMFMDSLIAGTGECTGLLGYSLLFGLVPMALKTGYHILIS
;
A
#
# COMPACT_ATOMS: atom_id res chain seq x y z
N MET A 1 20.13 -11.75 -15.75
CA MET A 1 20.26 -10.52 -16.58
C MET A 1 18.90 -9.97 -17.01
N LEU A 2 17.97 -10.79 -17.52
CA LEU A 2 16.63 -10.34 -17.94
C LEU A 2 15.81 -9.73 -16.78
N VAL A 3 15.87 -10.35 -15.60
CA VAL A 3 15.13 -9.92 -14.38
C VAL A 3 15.53 -8.50 -13.93
N LYS A 4 16.81 -8.14 -14.02
CA LYS A 4 17.33 -6.77 -13.72
C LYS A 4 16.72 -5.67 -14.59
N ARG A 5 16.13 -6.02 -15.74
CA ARG A 5 15.54 -5.06 -16.69
C ARG A 5 14.03 -4.93 -16.54
N ILE A 6 13.37 -5.83 -15.81
CA ILE A 6 11.91 -5.85 -15.64
C ILE A 6 11.40 -4.54 -15.01
N PRO A 7 11.98 -4.01 -13.92
CA PRO A 7 11.51 -2.75 -13.33
C PRO A 7 11.63 -1.56 -14.29
N PHE A 8 12.73 -1.51 -15.06
CA PHE A 8 12.94 -0.46 -16.05
C PHE A 8 12.01 -0.62 -17.26
N ALA A 9 11.71 -1.85 -17.69
CA ALA A 9 10.76 -2.10 -18.76
C ALA A 9 9.32 -1.74 -18.32
N ALA A 10 8.94 -2.06 -17.09
CA ALA A 10 7.66 -1.66 -16.52
C ALA A 10 7.56 -0.13 -16.35
N LEU A 11 8.62 0.52 -15.89
CA LEU A 11 8.67 1.98 -15.83
C LEU A 11 8.58 2.60 -17.22
N LEU A 12 9.27 2.04 -18.22
CA LEU A 12 9.24 2.50 -19.61
C LEU A 12 7.84 2.40 -20.21
N THR A 13 7.14 1.29 -19.99
CA THR A 13 5.77 1.12 -20.51
C THR A 13 4.78 2.03 -19.80
N MET A 14 4.85 2.14 -18.46
CA MET A 14 3.97 3.01 -17.69
C MET A 14 4.19 4.49 -18.03
N THR A 15 5.44 4.94 -18.11
CA THR A 15 5.78 6.32 -18.46
C THR A 15 5.46 6.62 -19.91
N GLY A 16 5.69 5.69 -20.84
CA GLY A 16 5.27 5.84 -22.23
C GLY A 16 3.75 6.01 -22.38
N TYR A 17 2.98 5.20 -21.66
CA TYR A 17 1.52 5.35 -21.62
C TYR A 17 1.08 6.68 -20.98
N ALA A 18 1.70 7.07 -19.86
CA ALA A 18 1.39 8.32 -19.18
C ALA A 18 1.71 9.54 -20.06
N THR A 19 2.88 9.58 -20.70
CA THR A 19 3.27 10.62 -21.66
C THR A 19 2.28 10.72 -22.83
N TYR A 20 1.77 9.59 -23.33
CA TYR A 20 0.74 9.59 -24.37
C TYR A 20 -0.60 10.17 -23.88
N LYS A 21 -0.97 9.93 -22.61
CA LYS A 21 -2.22 10.41 -22.01
C LYS A 21 -2.16 11.83 -21.48
N MET A 22 -0.97 12.39 -21.29
CA MET A 22 -0.74 13.72 -20.71
C MET A 22 -0.06 14.61 -21.74
N PRO A 23 -0.81 15.14 -22.75
CA PRO A 23 -0.20 15.92 -23.80
C PRO A 23 0.34 17.26 -23.24
N PRO A 24 1.46 17.77 -23.76
CA PRO A 24 2.21 18.89 -23.15
C PRO A 24 1.49 20.24 -23.20
N ASP A 25 0.52 20.39 -24.10
CA ASP A 25 -0.36 21.56 -24.19
C ASP A 25 -1.34 21.66 -23.02
N GLN A 26 -1.72 20.52 -22.42
CA GLN A 26 -2.67 20.46 -21.31
C GLN A 26 -1.98 20.21 -19.97
N TYR A 27 -0.95 19.35 -19.95
CA TYR A 27 -0.28 18.90 -18.73
C TYR A 27 1.25 19.06 -18.82
N PRO A 28 1.77 20.29 -18.98
CA PRO A 28 3.18 20.53 -19.30
C PRO A 28 4.13 19.98 -18.24
N TYR A 29 3.83 20.16 -16.96
CA TYR A 29 4.69 19.69 -15.87
C TYR A 29 4.63 18.16 -15.76
N ALA A 30 3.45 17.58 -15.95
CA ALA A 30 3.32 16.13 -15.89
C ALA A 30 3.99 15.42 -17.06
N PHE A 31 3.86 15.98 -18.26
CA PHE A 31 4.59 15.53 -19.42
C PHE A 31 6.11 15.53 -19.19
N ILE A 32 6.66 16.59 -18.59
CA ILE A 32 8.10 16.68 -18.29
C ILE A 32 8.52 15.60 -17.28
N ALA A 33 7.74 15.41 -16.20
CA ALA A 33 8.02 14.36 -15.21
C ALA A 33 8.05 12.96 -15.85
N CYS A 34 7.05 12.65 -16.67
CA CYS A 34 6.97 11.37 -17.39
C CYS A 34 8.11 11.23 -18.40
N SER A 35 8.51 12.31 -19.07
CA SER A 35 9.63 12.30 -20.02
C SER A 35 10.97 12.03 -19.34
N VAL A 36 11.23 12.64 -18.18
CA VAL A 36 12.42 12.35 -17.36
C VAL A 36 12.45 10.88 -16.94
N ALA A 37 11.31 10.34 -16.50
CA ALA A 37 11.19 8.95 -16.12
C ALA A 37 11.35 7.99 -17.32
N LEU A 38 10.83 8.35 -18.50
CA LEU A 38 10.96 7.58 -19.74
C LEU A 38 12.43 7.48 -20.21
N VAL A 39 13.16 8.58 -20.18
CA VAL A 39 14.60 8.63 -20.52
C VAL A 39 15.40 7.77 -19.54
N SER A 40 15.10 7.90 -18.24
CA SER A 40 15.77 7.12 -17.18
C SER A 40 15.49 5.63 -17.32
N ALA A 41 14.23 5.25 -17.60
CA ALA A 41 13.82 3.87 -17.85
C ALA A 41 14.50 3.28 -19.09
N SER A 42 14.56 4.04 -20.19
CA SER A 42 15.21 3.61 -21.43
C SER A 42 16.69 3.29 -21.20
N LEU A 43 17.39 4.15 -20.46
CA LEU A 43 18.79 3.93 -20.13
C LEU A 43 19.00 2.75 -19.19
N GLY A 44 18.10 2.56 -18.22
CA GLY A 44 18.10 1.39 -17.34
C GLY A 44 17.90 0.07 -18.08
N VAL A 45 16.98 0.01 -19.05
CA VAL A 45 16.76 -1.17 -19.91
C VAL A 45 18.00 -1.46 -20.76
N LEU A 46 18.62 -0.44 -21.34
CA LEU A 46 19.76 -0.60 -22.24
C LEU A 46 21.05 -0.99 -21.52
N ARG A 47 21.35 -0.36 -20.36
CA ARG A 47 22.66 -0.48 -19.69
C ARG A 47 22.67 -1.48 -18.53
N GLY A 48 21.53 -1.75 -17.90
CA GLY A 48 21.48 -2.51 -16.64
C GLY A 48 22.13 -1.77 -15.45
N PRO A 49 22.08 -2.33 -14.22
CA PRO A 49 22.44 -1.60 -12.99
C PRO A 49 23.95 -1.48 -12.69
N GLN A 50 24.86 -2.01 -13.51
CA GLN A 50 26.26 -2.25 -13.12
C GLN A 50 27.33 -1.48 -13.93
N HIS A 51 26.96 -0.44 -14.70
CA HIS A 51 27.94 0.36 -15.45
C HIS A 51 28.51 1.52 -14.62
N SER A 52 29.79 1.84 -14.83
CA SER A 52 30.48 2.94 -14.15
C SER A 52 29.70 4.26 -14.33
N ARG A 53 29.54 5.01 -13.22
CA ARG A 53 28.77 6.26 -13.19
C ARG A 53 29.54 7.37 -13.88
N GLY A 54 29.45 7.44 -15.21
CA GLY A 54 29.82 8.66 -15.94
C GLY A 54 28.96 9.85 -15.49
N LEU A 55 29.47 11.06 -15.69
CA LEU A 55 28.82 12.32 -15.29
C LEU A 55 27.34 12.41 -15.75
N VAL A 56 27.07 11.97 -16.98
CA VAL A 56 25.72 11.94 -17.56
C VAL A 56 24.78 11.05 -16.74
N ASN A 57 25.24 9.89 -16.26
CA ASN A 57 24.42 9.03 -15.41
C ASN A 57 24.13 9.69 -14.07
N GLN A 58 25.10 10.38 -13.46
CA GLN A 58 24.92 11.06 -12.18
C GLN A 58 23.87 12.19 -12.29
N VAL A 59 23.94 12.99 -13.36
CA VAL A 59 22.97 14.06 -13.64
C VAL A 59 21.57 13.49 -13.93
N LEU A 60 21.47 12.39 -14.68
CA LEU A 60 20.18 11.75 -14.93
C LEU A 60 19.58 11.13 -13.67
N THR A 61 20.41 10.55 -12.79
CA THR A 61 19.97 10.11 -11.47
C THR A 61 19.43 11.29 -10.65
N SER A 62 20.11 12.45 -10.65
CA SER A 62 19.60 13.67 -10.02
C SER A 62 18.23 14.07 -10.55
N LEU A 63 18.08 14.09 -11.88
CA LEU A 63 16.82 14.44 -12.52
C LEU A 63 15.71 13.50 -12.09
N MET A 64 15.95 12.18 -12.10
CA MET A 64 14.95 11.19 -11.69
C MET A 64 14.60 11.28 -10.21
N ASP A 65 15.57 11.64 -9.37
CA ASP A 65 15.39 11.71 -7.93
C ASP A 65 14.59 12.92 -7.47
N PHE A 66 14.77 14.07 -8.13
CA PHE A 66 14.23 15.35 -7.68
C PHE A 66 13.15 15.96 -8.58
N ALA A 67 13.08 15.63 -9.86
CA ALA A 67 12.13 16.29 -10.77
C ALA A 67 10.70 15.71 -10.73
N PRO A 68 10.48 14.37 -10.77
CA PRO A 68 9.16 13.82 -11.03
C PRO A 68 8.09 14.22 -10.00
N LEU A 69 8.40 14.12 -8.70
CA LEU A 69 7.42 14.40 -7.65
C LEU A 69 7.05 15.89 -7.54
N PRO A 70 8.00 16.84 -7.49
CA PRO A 70 7.66 18.27 -7.54
C PRO A 70 6.86 18.64 -8.78
N LEU A 71 7.22 18.11 -9.95
CA LEU A 71 6.48 18.38 -11.20
C LEU A 71 5.05 17.80 -11.17
N MET A 72 4.85 16.61 -10.59
CA MET A 72 3.51 16.07 -10.32
C MET A 72 2.72 16.98 -9.39
N ASN A 73 3.33 17.41 -8.29
CA ASN A 73 2.65 18.28 -7.33
C ASN A 73 2.28 19.62 -7.96
N ILE A 74 3.17 20.23 -8.75
CA ILE A 74 2.84 21.46 -9.49
C ILE A 74 1.61 21.23 -10.38
N GLN A 75 1.57 20.15 -11.15
CA GLN A 75 0.42 19.84 -12.01
C GLN A 75 -0.87 19.65 -11.19
N ILE A 76 -0.83 18.83 -10.15
CA ILE A 76 -1.98 18.55 -9.28
C ILE A 76 -2.51 19.84 -8.64
N TYR A 77 -1.61 20.68 -8.11
CA TYR A 77 -2.00 21.93 -7.48
C TYR A 77 -2.42 23.01 -8.49
N LEU A 78 -1.97 22.97 -9.75
CA LEU A 78 -2.50 23.85 -10.78
C LEU A 78 -3.98 23.56 -11.06
N GLU A 79 -4.37 22.28 -11.02
CA GLU A 79 -5.75 21.85 -11.23
C GLU A 79 -6.63 22.06 -9.99
N ALA A 80 -6.10 21.79 -8.79
CA ALA A 80 -6.87 21.90 -7.55
C ALA A 80 -6.85 23.31 -6.92
N LYS A 81 -5.66 23.90 -6.72
CA LYS A 81 -5.45 25.13 -5.94
C LYS A 81 -4.21 25.92 -6.46
N PRO A 82 -4.35 26.77 -7.50
CA PRO A 82 -3.22 27.34 -8.24
C PRO A 82 -2.19 28.12 -7.40
N LEU A 83 -2.61 28.74 -6.29
CA LEU A 83 -1.71 29.48 -5.40
C LEU A 83 -0.62 28.60 -4.77
N TYR A 84 -0.88 27.31 -4.57
CA TYR A 84 0.07 26.36 -3.97
C TYR A 84 1.01 25.75 -5.00
N ALA A 85 0.67 25.79 -6.30
CA ALA A 85 1.55 25.30 -7.36
C ALA A 85 2.88 26.07 -7.42
N LEU A 86 2.84 27.39 -7.18
CA LEU A 86 4.05 28.22 -7.11
C LEU A 86 4.96 27.77 -5.96
N ALA A 87 4.39 27.43 -4.80
CA ALA A 87 5.17 26.95 -3.65
C ALA A 87 5.92 25.65 -3.99
N HIS A 88 5.30 24.75 -4.75
CA HIS A 88 5.93 23.51 -5.21
C HIS A 88 7.00 23.70 -6.29
N SER A 89 6.99 24.83 -7.03
CA SER A 89 8.09 25.12 -7.96
C SER A 89 9.43 25.31 -7.25
N PHE A 90 9.44 25.79 -6.00
CA PHE A 90 10.66 25.92 -5.20
C PHE A 90 11.28 24.55 -4.83
N SER A 91 10.49 23.47 -4.89
CA SER A 91 11.00 22.10 -4.72
C SER A 91 11.89 21.61 -5.86
N LEU A 92 12.06 22.40 -6.93
CA LEU A 92 13.05 22.17 -7.98
C LEU A 92 14.42 22.83 -7.69
N ILE A 93 14.53 23.72 -6.70
CA ILE A 93 15.82 24.31 -6.31
C ILE A 93 16.80 23.22 -5.84
N PRO A 94 16.40 22.24 -5.01
CA PRO A 94 17.27 21.14 -4.61
C PRO A 94 17.88 20.33 -5.76
N LEU A 95 17.16 20.17 -6.88
CA LEU A 95 17.68 19.52 -8.08
C LEU A 95 18.87 20.30 -8.66
N GLY A 96 18.75 21.62 -8.77
CA GLY A 96 19.82 22.48 -9.27
C GLY A 96 21.06 22.41 -8.39
N ILE A 97 20.87 22.41 -7.06
CA ILE A 97 21.95 22.25 -6.09
C ILE A 97 22.62 20.88 -6.23
N ASP A 98 21.86 19.78 -6.29
CA ASP A 98 22.41 18.42 -6.44
C ASP A 98 23.21 18.26 -7.75
N ILE A 99 22.77 18.87 -8.85
CA ILE A 99 23.52 18.87 -10.12
C ILE A 99 24.83 19.65 -9.97
N LEU A 100 24.81 20.83 -9.33
CA LEU A 100 26.02 21.64 -9.11
C LEU A 100 27.03 20.92 -8.22
N VAL A 101 26.56 20.27 -7.15
CA VAL A 101 27.38 19.47 -6.25
C VAL A 101 28.04 18.31 -7.01
N LYS A 102 27.30 17.58 -7.85
CA LYS A 102 27.87 16.50 -8.67
C LYS A 102 28.86 16.97 -9.73
N LEU A 103 28.76 18.22 -10.18
CA LEU A 103 29.67 18.79 -11.18
C LEU A 103 30.94 19.38 -10.56
N PHE A 104 30.84 19.99 -9.37
CA PHE A 104 31.88 20.86 -8.82
C PHE A 104 32.15 20.69 -7.32
N GLY A 105 31.31 19.98 -6.59
CA GLY A 105 31.33 19.89 -5.13
C GLY A 105 32.30 18.84 -4.58
N ASP A 106 32.46 18.87 -3.27
CA ASP A 106 33.23 17.88 -2.50
C ASP A 106 32.33 16.91 -1.70
N GLU A 107 32.93 15.99 -0.94
CA GLU A 107 32.18 14.99 -0.15
C GLU A 107 31.26 15.62 0.93
N CYS A 108 31.55 16.84 1.39
CA CYS A 108 30.72 17.55 2.35
C CYS A 108 29.44 18.06 1.66
N ASP A 109 29.62 18.61 0.46
CA ASP A 109 28.52 19.08 -0.39
C ASP A 109 27.56 17.95 -0.78
N ASP A 110 28.08 16.74 -1.04
CA ASP A 110 27.27 15.54 -1.33
C ASP A 110 26.31 15.19 -0.19
N LYS A 111 26.77 15.28 1.07
CA LYS A 111 25.93 15.00 2.25
C LYS A 111 24.86 16.08 2.44
N ALA A 112 25.19 17.34 2.16
CA ALA A 112 24.23 18.44 2.21
C ALA A 112 23.15 18.27 1.14
N ALA A 113 23.52 17.92 -0.10
CA ALA A 113 22.60 17.64 -1.19
C ALA A 113 21.66 16.46 -0.87
N ALA A 114 22.19 15.38 -0.29
CA ALA A 114 21.37 14.24 0.16
C ALA A 114 20.37 14.62 1.25
N SER A 115 20.76 15.46 2.20
CA SER A 115 19.86 15.96 3.25
C SER A 115 18.74 16.83 2.67
N LEU A 116 19.10 17.70 1.71
CA LEU A 116 18.16 18.54 0.98
C LEU A 116 17.15 17.72 0.17
N LYS A 117 17.59 16.61 -0.44
CA LYS A 117 16.73 15.62 -1.10
C LYS A 117 15.67 15.07 -0.15
N LEU A 118 16.09 14.59 1.02
CA LEU A 118 15.19 14.01 2.00
C LEU A 118 14.11 15.01 2.43
N VAL A 119 14.51 16.23 2.77
CA VAL A 119 13.57 17.30 3.16
C VAL A 119 12.59 17.62 2.03
N ASN A 120 13.09 17.76 0.81
CA ASN A 120 12.25 18.05 -0.36
C ASN A 120 11.20 16.95 -0.59
N ASN A 121 11.59 15.69 -0.47
CA ASN A 121 10.70 14.56 -0.65
C ASN A 121 9.64 14.52 0.44
N VAL A 122 10.01 14.73 1.71
CA VAL A 122 9.07 14.77 2.84
C VAL A 122 8.03 15.86 2.65
N ILE A 123 8.45 17.07 2.26
CA ILE A 123 7.53 18.19 2.02
C ILE A 123 6.53 17.86 0.92
N ASN A 124 7.01 17.30 -0.19
CA ASN A 124 6.13 16.96 -1.31
C ASN A 124 5.19 15.79 -0.99
N MET A 125 5.62 14.78 -0.23
CA MET A 125 4.75 13.70 0.24
C MET A 125 3.70 14.20 1.24
N ALA A 126 4.09 15.06 2.18
CA ALA A 126 3.17 15.70 3.12
C ALA A 126 2.11 16.53 2.39
N SER A 127 2.50 17.27 1.34
CA SER A 127 1.55 18.04 0.53
C SER A 127 0.53 17.16 -0.20
N LEU A 128 0.95 16.05 -0.80
CA LEU A 128 0.03 15.09 -1.44
C LEU A 128 -0.95 14.48 -0.44
N THR A 129 -0.48 14.22 0.77
CA THR A 129 -1.34 13.74 1.86
C THR A 129 -2.34 14.82 2.26
N ALA A 130 -1.89 16.06 2.43
CA ALA A 130 -2.76 17.18 2.78
C ALA A 130 -3.85 17.41 1.70
N ILE A 131 -3.48 17.44 0.42
CA ILE A 131 -4.46 17.65 -0.66
C ILE A 131 -5.41 16.46 -0.82
N SER A 132 -4.95 15.22 -0.56
CA SER A 132 -5.85 14.04 -0.56
C SER A 132 -6.98 14.17 0.47
N ILE A 133 -6.69 14.77 1.62
CA ILE A 133 -7.67 15.01 2.69
C ILE A 133 -8.56 16.20 2.35
N ILE A 134 -7.98 17.30 1.85
CA ILE A 134 -8.70 18.54 1.55
C ILE A 134 -9.71 18.35 0.41
N ASP A 135 -9.32 17.63 -0.64
CA ASP A 135 -10.16 17.43 -1.83
C ASP A 135 -10.97 16.12 -1.77
N ASP A 136 -10.89 15.37 -0.67
CA ASP A 136 -11.48 14.03 -0.51
C ASP A 136 -11.13 13.09 -1.70
N ASN A 137 -9.92 13.28 -2.25
CA ASN A 137 -9.44 12.58 -3.42
C ASN A 137 -8.22 11.72 -3.07
N TYR A 138 -8.51 10.48 -2.70
CA TYR A 138 -7.55 9.48 -2.28
C TYR A 138 -6.54 9.09 -3.36
N MET A 139 -6.79 9.43 -4.64
CA MET A 139 -5.80 9.19 -5.70
C MET A 139 -4.49 9.92 -5.43
N TYR A 140 -4.53 11.10 -4.81
CA TYR A 140 -3.32 11.83 -4.43
C TYR A 140 -2.52 11.11 -3.34
N PHE A 141 -3.21 10.44 -2.42
CA PHE A 141 -2.57 9.58 -1.41
C PHE A 141 -1.90 8.37 -2.07
N PHE A 142 -2.54 7.75 -3.07
CA PHE A 142 -1.92 6.68 -3.86
C PHE A 142 -0.68 7.15 -4.63
N VAL A 143 -0.68 8.36 -5.18
CA VAL A 143 0.50 8.95 -5.84
C VAL A 143 1.65 9.13 -4.83
N MET A 144 1.36 9.67 -3.64
CA MET A 144 2.35 9.83 -2.57
C MET A 144 2.97 8.49 -2.19
N LEU A 145 2.12 7.50 -1.96
CA LEU A 145 2.54 6.17 -1.55
C LEU A 145 3.37 5.50 -2.64
N SER A 146 2.94 5.59 -3.91
CA SER A 146 3.68 5.09 -5.07
C SER A 146 5.08 5.69 -5.17
N TYR A 147 5.22 6.99 -4.89
CA TYR A 147 6.52 7.65 -4.85
C TYR A 147 7.38 7.18 -3.68
N LEU A 148 6.80 7.04 -2.48
CA LEU A 148 7.50 6.54 -1.30
C LEU A 148 8.04 5.12 -1.54
N MET A 149 7.29 4.24 -2.22
CA MET A 149 7.80 2.91 -2.59
C MET A 149 8.97 2.99 -3.56
N ALA A 150 8.89 3.89 -4.55
CA ALA A 150 9.97 4.06 -5.52
C ALA A 150 11.26 4.53 -4.83
N GLN A 151 11.18 5.46 -3.88
CA GLN A 151 12.34 5.95 -3.13
C GLN A 151 12.89 4.90 -2.17
N ALA A 152 12.04 4.17 -1.44
CA ALA A 152 12.47 3.08 -0.56
C ALA A 152 13.20 1.98 -1.34
N SER A 153 12.66 1.61 -2.52
CA SER A 153 13.28 0.60 -3.40
C SER A 153 14.66 1.03 -3.92
N LEU A 154 14.87 2.33 -4.16
CA LEU A 154 16.16 2.88 -4.60
C LEU A 154 17.17 2.98 -3.44
N LEU A 155 16.73 3.36 -2.24
CA LEU A 155 17.60 3.53 -1.08
C LEU A 155 18.20 2.19 -0.61
N TYR A 156 17.38 1.14 -0.55
CA TYR A 156 17.83 -0.20 -0.14
C TYR A 156 18.66 -0.93 -1.21
N GLY A 157 18.72 -0.40 -2.44
CA GLY A 157 19.51 -0.97 -3.54
C GLY A 157 20.96 -0.57 -3.65
N HIS A 158 21.41 0.38 -2.84
CA HIS A 158 22.76 0.95 -2.93
C HIS A 158 23.79 0.29 -2.01
N CYS A 159 23.46 -0.80 -1.32
CA CYS A 159 24.40 -1.45 -0.40
C CYS A 159 25.38 -2.34 -1.19
N GLU A 160 26.53 -1.78 -1.59
CA GLU A 160 27.55 -2.41 -2.45
C GLU A 160 28.15 -3.74 -1.91
N ASN A 161 28.01 -4.03 -0.61
CA ASN A 161 28.52 -5.27 0.01
C ASN A 161 27.42 -6.28 0.38
N CYS A 162 26.16 -5.95 0.15
CA CYS A 162 25.07 -6.86 0.45
C CYS A 162 24.85 -7.81 -0.75
N VAL A 163 25.26 -9.07 -0.57
CA VAL A 163 24.85 -10.25 -1.37
C VAL A 163 23.32 -10.51 -1.26
N TRP A 164 22.56 -9.54 -0.74
CA TRP A 164 21.12 -9.57 -0.52
C TRP A 164 20.41 -9.20 -1.82
N THR A 165 20.22 -10.26 -2.58
CA THR A 165 19.69 -10.43 -3.94
C THR A 165 18.48 -9.57 -4.35
N GLU A 166 18.42 -9.31 -5.66
CA GLU A 166 17.29 -8.82 -6.49
C GLU A 166 15.88 -9.24 -6.05
N ARG A 167 15.75 -10.39 -5.37
CA ARG A 167 14.50 -10.86 -4.77
C ARG A 167 14.00 -9.95 -3.66
N ILE A 168 14.88 -9.33 -2.89
CA ILE A 168 14.52 -8.38 -1.84
C ILE A 168 14.02 -7.08 -2.43
N HIS A 169 14.54 -6.58 -3.54
CA HIS A 169 13.95 -5.40 -4.18
C HIS A 169 12.58 -5.66 -4.75
N LEU A 170 12.40 -6.82 -5.40
CA LEU A 170 11.09 -7.21 -5.88
C LEU A 170 10.14 -7.41 -4.70
N LEU A 171 10.58 -8.09 -3.63
CA LEU A 171 9.77 -8.37 -2.46
C LEU A 171 9.47 -7.09 -1.66
N PHE A 172 10.40 -6.15 -1.53
CA PHE A 172 10.15 -4.82 -0.95
C PHE A 172 9.21 -4.00 -1.83
N PHE A 173 9.43 -3.95 -3.15
CA PHE A 173 8.54 -3.23 -4.07
C PHE A 173 7.12 -3.81 -4.03
N THR A 174 7.00 -5.13 -4.05
CA THR A 174 5.73 -5.85 -4.05
C THR A 174 5.05 -5.79 -2.68
N LEU A 175 5.78 -5.97 -1.57
CA LEU A 175 5.27 -5.83 -0.22
C LEU A 175 4.82 -4.39 0.03
N PHE A 176 5.65 -3.40 -0.32
CA PHE A 176 5.31 -1.99 -0.19
C PHE A 176 4.10 -1.63 -1.06
N PHE A 177 4.00 -2.18 -2.27
CA PHE A 177 2.81 -2.00 -3.13
C PHE A 177 1.55 -2.49 -2.45
N PHE A 178 1.54 -3.75 -2.00
CA PHE A 178 0.34 -4.34 -1.40
C PHE A 178 0.03 -3.78 -0.02
N VAL A 179 1.03 -3.50 0.81
CA VAL A 179 0.88 -2.77 2.08
C VAL A 179 0.31 -1.37 1.80
N GLY A 180 0.77 -0.72 0.75
CA GLY A 180 0.29 0.59 0.35
C GLY A 180 -1.17 0.57 -0.09
N ILE A 181 -1.56 -0.39 -0.93
CA ILE A 181 -2.96 -0.55 -1.32
C ILE A 181 -3.82 -0.85 -0.09
N LEU A 182 -3.36 -1.69 0.83
CA LEU A 182 -4.09 -1.98 2.06
C LEU A 182 -4.26 -0.72 2.91
N LEU A 183 -3.19 0.06 3.07
CA LEU A 183 -3.21 1.30 3.83
C LEU A 183 -4.19 2.31 3.22
N GLY A 184 -4.15 2.47 1.90
CA GLY A 184 -5.04 3.38 1.17
C GLY A 184 -6.50 2.94 1.23
N THR A 185 -6.79 1.66 1.02
CA THR A 185 -8.16 1.12 1.04
C THR A 185 -8.77 1.10 2.44
N ALA A 186 -8.00 0.69 3.46
CA ALA A 186 -8.44 0.74 4.86
C ALA A 186 -8.59 2.18 5.37
N GLY A 187 -7.67 3.09 4.98
CA GLY A 187 -7.77 4.51 5.31
C GLY A 187 -8.99 5.18 4.68
N HIS A 188 -9.25 4.93 3.40
CA HIS A 188 -10.48 5.37 2.73
C HIS A 188 -11.74 4.84 3.43
N ALA A 189 -11.74 3.57 3.83
CA ALA A 189 -12.85 2.99 4.56
C ALA A 189 -13.05 3.66 5.93
N LEU A 190 -11.99 3.97 6.67
CA LEU A 190 -12.09 4.70 7.95
C LEU A 190 -12.70 6.09 7.82
N VAL A 191 -12.38 6.83 6.76
CA VAL A 191 -12.96 8.17 6.53
C VAL A 191 -14.41 8.06 6.04
N SER A 192 -14.72 7.03 5.26
CA SER A 192 -16.04 6.82 4.68
C SER A 192 -17.07 6.19 5.63
N VAL A 193 -16.62 5.54 6.70
CA VAL A 193 -17.47 4.77 7.62
C VAL A 193 -17.60 5.52 8.94
N SER A 194 -18.82 5.95 9.27
CA SER A 194 -19.08 6.62 10.55
C SER A 194 -18.96 5.64 11.73
N PRO A 195 -18.09 5.89 12.72
CA PRO A 195 -17.90 4.99 13.86
C PRO A 195 -19.15 4.87 14.75
N LEU A 196 -20.02 5.89 14.76
CA LEU A 196 -21.26 5.89 15.53
C LEU A 196 -22.36 5.05 14.86
N GLN A 197 -22.34 4.97 13.52
CA GLN A 197 -23.35 4.22 12.76
C GLN A 197 -22.91 2.79 12.48
N HIS A 198 -21.61 2.57 12.26
CA HIS A 198 -21.04 1.29 11.84
C HIS A 198 -19.83 0.91 12.71
N PRO A 199 -20.03 0.70 14.03
CA PRO A 199 -18.92 0.49 14.96
C PRO A 199 -18.11 -0.77 14.66
N TYR A 200 -18.74 -1.85 14.17
CA TYR A 200 -18.04 -3.09 13.89
C TYR A 200 -17.23 -3.00 12.61
N ALA A 201 -17.81 -2.45 11.54
CA ALA A 201 -17.08 -2.22 10.29
C ALA A 201 -15.94 -1.19 10.47
N PHE A 202 -16.16 -0.13 11.24
CA PHE A 202 -15.11 0.84 11.57
C PHE A 202 -13.95 0.16 12.31
N CYS A 203 -14.24 -0.67 13.30
CA CYS A 203 -13.21 -1.39 14.04
C CYS A 203 -12.42 -2.36 13.15
N ALA A 204 -13.09 -3.08 12.24
CA ALA A 204 -12.43 -3.93 11.25
C ALA A 204 -11.46 -3.12 10.36
N CYS A 205 -11.89 -1.94 9.88
CA CYS A 205 -11.06 -1.05 9.06
C CYS A 205 -9.89 -0.47 9.86
N ALA A 206 -10.10 -0.13 11.14
CA ALA A 206 -9.05 0.35 12.03
C ALA A 206 -7.95 -0.70 12.23
N VAL A 207 -8.33 -1.96 12.44
CA VAL A 207 -7.39 -3.08 12.51
C VAL A 207 -6.60 -3.23 11.20
N GLY A 208 -7.28 -3.18 10.05
CA GLY A 208 -6.63 -3.25 8.74
C GLY A 208 -5.62 -2.12 8.52
N PHE A 209 -5.98 -0.90 8.89
CA PHE A 209 -5.10 0.27 8.83
C PHE A 209 -3.89 0.13 9.76
N CYS A 210 -4.10 -0.29 11.01
CA CYS A 210 -3.03 -0.56 11.96
C CYS A 210 -2.07 -1.65 11.46
N HIS A 211 -2.60 -2.72 10.85
CA HIS A 211 -1.78 -3.77 10.25
C HIS A 211 -0.93 -3.27 9.09
N ALA A 212 -1.51 -2.43 8.21
CA ALA A 212 -0.79 -1.82 7.11
C ALA A 212 0.33 -0.89 7.61
N LEU A 213 0.06 -0.06 8.63
CA LEU A 213 1.08 0.77 9.27
C LEU A 213 2.18 -0.06 9.93
N ALA A 214 1.83 -1.14 10.64
CA ALA A 214 2.80 -2.04 11.25
C ALA A 214 3.71 -2.69 10.21
N SER A 215 3.14 -3.16 9.11
CA SER A 215 3.87 -3.78 8.00
C SER A 215 4.77 -2.77 7.28
N LEU A 216 4.30 -1.53 7.11
CA LEU A 216 5.10 -0.44 6.56
C LEU A 216 6.26 -0.08 7.49
N ALA A 217 5.99 0.03 8.80
CA ALA A 217 6.99 0.33 9.81
C ALA A 217 8.07 -0.75 9.89
N GLU A 218 7.72 -2.04 9.81
CA GLU A 218 8.69 -3.14 9.76
C GLU A 218 9.56 -3.06 8.50
N THR A 219 8.97 -2.68 7.37
CA THR A 219 9.71 -2.54 6.11
C THR A 219 10.75 -1.41 6.20
N ILE A 220 10.48 -0.36 6.97
CA ILE A 220 11.35 0.83 7.09
C ILE A 220 12.32 0.71 8.27
N ALA A 221 11.87 0.20 9.41
CA ALA A 221 12.65 0.08 10.64
C ALA A 221 13.37 -1.27 10.65
N CYS A 222 14.70 -1.24 10.48
CA CYS A 222 15.54 -2.43 10.55
C CYS A 222 15.37 -3.14 11.92
N GLU A 223 14.73 -4.30 11.94
CA GLU A 223 14.60 -5.28 13.03
C GLU A 223 14.43 -4.73 14.47
N ASP A 224 13.35 -3.98 14.74
CA ASP A 224 12.89 -3.74 16.12
C ASP A 224 11.94 -4.87 16.58
N ARG A 225 12.25 -5.50 17.73
CA ARG A 225 11.38 -6.53 18.36
C ARG A 225 9.98 -5.99 18.65
N CYS A 226 9.84 -4.71 18.96
CA CYS A 226 8.55 -4.08 19.23
C CYS A 226 7.68 -4.07 17.97
N THR A 227 8.23 -3.64 16.84
CA THR A 227 7.56 -3.58 15.54
C THR A 227 7.15 -4.98 15.07
N LEU A 228 8.03 -5.98 15.23
CA LEU A 228 7.74 -7.37 14.89
C LEU A 228 6.58 -7.94 15.72
N CYS A 229 6.59 -7.68 17.04
CA CYS A 229 5.51 -8.11 17.93
C CYS A 229 4.18 -7.46 17.53
N PHE A 230 4.18 -6.15 17.29
CA PHE A 230 3.00 -5.40 16.88
C PHE A 230 2.45 -5.87 15.52
N LYS A 231 3.31 -6.16 14.53
CA LYS A 231 2.89 -6.77 13.26
C LYS A 231 2.24 -8.14 13.47
N ARG A 232 2.84 -9.01 14.30
CA ARG A 232 2.27 -10.35 14.59
C ARG A 232 0.88 -10.25 15.20
N LEU A 233 0.68 -9.33 16.15
CA LEU A 233 -0.63 -9.09 16.78
C LEU A 233 -1.66 -8.57 15.78
N THR A 234 -1.30 -7.55 15.00
CA THR A 234 -2.22 -6.99 13.98
C THR A 234 -2.54 -7.99 12.86
N CYS A 235 -1.59 -8.88 12.53
CA CYS A 235 -1.79 -10.00 11.60
C CYS A 235 -2.85 -11.00 12.13
N SER A 236 -2.82 -11.34 13.42
CA SER A 236 -3.88 -12.15 14.04
C SER A 236 -5.25 -11.51 13.92
N CYS A 237 -5.31 -10.21 14.21
CA CYS A 237 -6.57 -9.47 14.21
C CYS A 237 -7.12 -9.34 12.78
N ILE A 238 -6.31 -8.99 11.78
CA ILE A 238 -6.79 -8.87 10.41
C ILE A 238 -7.31 -10.23 9.86
N GLU A 239 -6.67 -11.34 10.25
CA GLU A 239 -7.09 -12.68 9.82
C GLU A 239 -8.36 -13.18 10.49
N ILE A 240 -8.47 -13.00 11.82
CA ILE A 240 -9.54 -13.65 12.60
C ILE A 240 -10.69 -12.71 12.89
N MET A 241 -10.45 -11.41 13.09
CA MET A 241 -11.44 -10.45 13.57
C MET A 241 -12.14 -9.69 12.45
N THR A 242 -11.44 -9.36 11.36
CA THR A 242 -11.98 -8.48 10.30
C THR A 242 -13.29 -8.98 9.70
N LEU A 243 -13.31 -10.21 9.17
CA LEU A 243 -14.50 -10.72 8.49
C LEU A 243 -15.69 -10.96 9.43
N PRO A 244 -15.54 -11.53 10.64
CA PRO A 244 -16.66 -11.61 11.57
C PRO A 244 -17.22 -10.26 11.98
N MET A 245 -16.39 -9.23 12.18
CA MET A 245 -16.90 -7.90 12.49
C MET A 245 -17.72 -7.31 11.36
N LEU A 246 -17.28 -7.49 10.11
CA LEU A 246 -18.06 -7.10 8.94
C LEU A 246 -19.38 -7.88 8.86
N ASN A 247 -19.34 -9.19 9.13
CA ASN A 247 -20.56 -10.00 9.18
C ASN A 247 -21.53 -9.52 10.27
N ILE A 248 -21.07 -9.21 11.48
CA ILE A 248 -21.92 -8.64 12.54
C ILE A 248 -22.63 -7.38 12.01
N GLU A 249 -21.89 -6.46 11.42
CA GLU A 249 -22.45 -5.22 10.87
C GLU A 249 -23.50 -5.49 9.78
N PHE A 250 -23.22 -6.41 8.85
CA PHE A 250 -24.14 -6.73 7.75
C PHE A 250 -25.38 -7.48 8.24
N TYR A 251 -25.24 -8.45 9.15
CA TYR A 251 -26.37 -9.18 9.70
C TYR A 251 -27.28 -8.31 10.58
N LEU A 252 -26.72 -7.34 11.31
CA LEU A 252 -27.53 -6.40 12.09
C LEU A 252 -28.40 -5.48 11.21
N LYS A 253 -28.03 -5.30 9.94
CA LYS A 253 -28.81 -4.54 8.94
C LYS A 253 -29.70 -5.42 8.08
N SER A 254 -29.39 -6.70 7.97
CA SER A 254 -30.13 -7.66 7.15
C SER A 254 -31.50 -7.98 7.74
N GLU A 255 -32.41 -8.46 6.89
CA GLU A 255 -33.65 -9.12 7.34
C GLU A 255 -33.38 -10.52 7.95
N GLN A 256 -32.14 -11.00 7.87
CA GLN A 256 -31.73 -12.30 8.39
C GLN A 256 -31.58 -12.26 9.93
N SER A 257 -31.67 -13.44 10.55
CA SER A 257 -31.80 -13.60 12.01
C SER A 257 -30.70 -12.87 12.81
N SER A 258 -31.08 -11.93 13.67
CA SER A 258 -30.21 -11.25 14.65
C SER A 258 -29.32 -12.22 15.48
N PRO A 259 -29.79 -13.41 15.89
CA PRO A 259 -28.94 -14.47 16.47
C PRO A 259 -27.70 -14.88 15.64
N LEU A 260 -27.75 -14.82 14.30
CA LEU A 260 -26.60 -15.13 13.45
C LEU A 260 -25.48 -14.08 13.60
N ALA A 261 -25.85 -12.80 13.82
CA ALA A 261 -24.88 -11.75 14.14
C ALA A 261 -24.12 -12.06 15.43
N LEU A 262 -24.81 -12.53 16.48
CA LEU A 262 -24.17 -12.93 17.73
C LEU A 262 -23.25 -14.14 17.56
N GLY A 263 -23.60 -15.08 16.68
CA GLY A 263 -22.76 -16.23 16.34
C GLY A 263 -21.40 -15.83 15.78
N HIS A 264 -21.34 -14.74 15.01
CA HIS A 264 -20.08 -14.20 14.51
C HIS A 264 -19.15 -13.72 15.63
N GLY A 265 -19.69 -13.19 16.73
CA GLY A 265 -18.94 -12.76 17.91
C GLY A 265 -18.12 -13.88 18.59
N LEU A 266 -18.39 -15.15 18.28
CA LEU A 266 -17.59 -16.28 18.75
C LEU A 266 -16.14 -16.27 18.23
N PHE A 267 -15.81 -15.44 17.22
CA PHE A 267 -14.43 -15.23 16.75
C PHE A 267 -13.45 -14.79 17.86
N VAL A 268 -13.96 -14.22 18.96
CA VAL A 268 -13.14 -13.80 20.10
C VAL A 268 -12.39 -14.99 20.72
N VAL A 269 -12.98 -16.19 20.71
CA VAL A 269 -12.35 -17.40 21.26
C VAL A 269 -11.08 -17.79 20.47
N PRO A 270 -11.14 -18.07 19.15
CA PRO A 270 -9.94 -18.37 18.36
C PRO A 270 -8.94 -17.22 18.35
N LEU A 271 -9.40 -15.96 18.34
CA LEU A 271 -8.52 -14.81 18.42
C LEU A 271 -7.73 -14.80 19.74
N ALA A 272 -8.37 -15.08 20.87
CA ALA A 272 -7.70 -15.11 22.17
C ALA A 272 -6.60 -16.20 22.21
N PHE A 273 -6.89 -17.41 21.70
CA PHE A 273 -5.88 -18.48 21.63
C PHE A 273 -4.72 -18.12 20.69
N ASP A 274 -4.99 -17.57 19.51
CA ASP A 274 -3.94 -17.16 18.54
C ASP A 274 -3.08 -16.01 19.10
N LEU A 275 -3.66 -15.04 19.82
CA LEU A 275 -2.89 -13.96 20.46
C LEU A 275 -2.04 -14.47 21.64
N LEU A 276 -2.57 -15.37 22.48
CA LEU A 276 -1.83 -15.93 23.63
C LEU A 276 -0.58 -16.69 23.19
N THR A 277 -0.69 -17.47 22.10
CA THR A 277 0.47 -18.20 21.54
C THR A 277 1.53 -17.26 20.96
N LYS A 278 1.12 -16.14 20.35
CA LYS A 278 2.06 -15.17 19.76
C LYS A 278 2.75 -14.23 20.75
N VAL A 279 2.16 -14.00 21.92
CA VAL A 279 2.74 -13.16 23.00
C VAL A 279 3.63 -13.97 23.94
N SER A 280 3.43 -15.29 24.03
CA SER A 280 4.16 -16.14 24.98
C SER A 280 5.63 -16.34 24.57
N PRO A 281 6.61 -16.00 25.42
CA PRO A 281 8.04 -16.22 25.15
C PRO A 281 8.45 -17.70 25.20
N SER A 282 7.55 -18.58 25.67
CA SER A 282 7.78 -20.02 25.87
C SER A 282 6.81 -20.91 25.08
N ALA A 283 6.04 -20.35 24.14
CA ALA A 283 5.16 -21.16 23.29
C ALA A 283 5.99 -21.90 22.22
N GLU A 284 6.07 -23.22 22.37
CA GLU A 284 6.58 -24.14 21.35
C GLU A 284 5.59 -24.22 20.17
N GLY A 285 5.67 -23.28 19.24
CA GLY A 285 4.87 -23.29 18.01
C GLY A 285 3.35 -23.13 18.22
N GLU A 286 2.64 -22.95 17.11
CA GLU A 286 1.17 -22.94 17.09
C GLU A 286 0.67 -24.39 17.10
N ASP A 287 -0.07 -24.80 18.13
CA ASP A 287 -0.66 -26.15 18.22
C ASP A 287 -1.67 -26.39 17.08
N ASP A 288 -1.71 -27.61 16.54
CA ASP A 288 -2.55 -27.99 15.40
C ASP A 288 -4.04 -27.71 15.64
N SER A 289 -4.48 -27.81 16.91
CA SER A 289 -5.85 -27.51 17.34
C SER A 289 -6.18 -26.01 17.17
N THR A 290 -5.24 -25.14 17.50
CA THR A 290 -5.40 -23.67 17.40
C THR A 290 -5.48 -23.26 15.94
N ARG A 291 -4.60 -23.82 15.10
CA ARG A 291 -4.61 -23.59 13.66
C ARG A 291 -5.91 -24.06 13.00
N THR A 292 -6.40 -25.24 13.38
CA THR A 292 -7.67 -25.78 12.87
C THR A 292 -8.86 -24.90 13.27
N LEU A 293 -8.91 -24.46 14.53
CA LEU A 293 -9.98 -23.60 15.02
C LEU A 293 -10.00 -22.24 14.29
N LYS A 294 -8.82 -21.68 14.03
CA LYS A 294 -8.63 -20.47 13.23
C LYS A 294 -9.15 -20.64 11.81
N ASP A 295 -8.74 -21.69 11.10
CA ASP A 295 -9.15 -21.93 9.72
C ASP A 295 -10.66 -22.20 9.62
N LEU A 296 -11.25 -22.94 10.56
CA LEU A 296 -12.70 -23.14 10.64
C LEU A 296 -13.45 -21.82 10.88
N THR A 297 -12.91 -20.95 11.72
CA THR A 297 -13.51 -19.63 12.00
C THR A 297 -13.51 -18.78 10.75
N ILE A 298 -12.38 -18.69 10.03
CA ILE A 298 -12.29 -17.92 8.79
C ILE A 298 -13.25 -18.50 7.74
N LEU A 299 -13.24 -19.81 7.53
CA LEU A 299 -14.12 -20.48 6.56
C LEU A 299 -15.59 -20.26 6.88
N GLY A 300 -16.00 -20.44 8.13
CA GLY A 300 -17.37 -20.25 8.58
C GLY A 300 -17.85 -18.82 8.33
N ASN A 301 -16.99 -17.83 8.52
CA ASN A 301 -17.31 -16.43 8.24
C ASN A 301 -17.39 -16.12 6.74
N ILE A 302 -16.56 -16.74 5.90
CA ILE A 302 -16.66 -16.64 4.44
C ILE A 302 -17.98 -17.25 3.94
N VAL A 303 -18.32 -18.46 4.42
CA VAL A 303 -19.56 -19.15 4.05
C VAL A 303 -20.78 -18.37 4.53
N SER A 304 -20.73 -17.77 5.72
CA SER A 304 -21.81 -16.93 6.22
C SER A 304 -22.02 -15.69 5.37
N LEU A 305 -20.95 -14.99 4.98
CA LEU A 305 -21.06 -13.85 4.08
C LEU A 305 -21.60 -14.26 2.70
N LEU A 306 -21.23 -15.44 2.21
CA LEU A 306 -21.77 -16.00 0.97
C LEU A 306 -23.26 -16.32 1.07
N PHE A 307 -23.70 -16.89 2.18
CA PHE A 307 -25.11 -17.10 2.46
C PHE A 307 -25.89 -15.78 2.47
N LEU A 308 -25.34 -14.76 3.14
CA LEU A 308 -25.95 -13.43 3.17
C LEU A 308 -26.01 -12.80 1.77
N ALA A 309 -24.92 -12.89 1.00
CA ALA A 309 -24.84 -12.41 -0.38
C ALA A 309 -25.89 -13.06 -1.28
N ALA A 310 -26.07 -14.38 -1.16
CA ALA A 310 -27.06 -15.13 -1.93
C ALA A 310 -28.50 -14.77 -1.55
N ASN A 311 -28.78 -14.65 -0.25
CA ASN A 311 -30.13 -14.37 0.23
C ASN A 311 -30.57 -12.92 -0.04
N GLU A 312 -29.67 -11.96 0.06
CA GLU A 312 -29.97 -10.56 -0.25
C GLU A 312 -29.75 -10.21 -1.73
N ASN A 313 -29.33 -11.17 -2.55
CA ASN A 313 -28.95 -10.97 -3.95
C ASN A 313 -27.97 -9.78 -4.11
N ASN A 314 -27.01 -9.67 -3.20
CA ASN A 314 -26.10 -8.53 -3.09
C ASN A 314 -24.73 -8.86 -3.69
N ALA A 315 -24.47 -8.35 -4.89
CA ALA A 315 -23.23 -8.58 -5.62
C ALA A 315 -21.99 -8.03 -4.88
N VAL A 316 -22.13 -6.96 -4.09
CA VAL A 316 -21.01 -6.38 -3.33
C VAL A 316 -20.58 -7.35 -2.23
N TYR A 317 -21.52 -7.97 -1.51
CA TYR A 317 -21.21 -9.03 -0.55
C TYR A 317 -20.55 -10.23 -1.23
N GLY A 318 -21.03 -10.61 -2.42
CA GLY A 318 -20.40 -11.65 -3.24
C GLY A 318 -18.94 -11.33 -3.60
N MET A 319 -18.63 -10.09 -3.98
CA MET A 319 -17.24 -9.66 -4.23
C MET A 319 -16.40 -9.70 -2.95
N MET A 320 -16.96 -9.35 -1.79
CA MET A 320 -16.28 -9.45 -0.50
C MET A 320 -15.99 -10.90 -0.09
N VAL A 321 -16.86 -11.85 -0.42
CA VAL A 321 -16.58 -13.30 -0.25
C VAL A 321 -15.35 -13.71 -1.04
N VAL A 322 -15.29 -13.31 -2.32
CA VAL A 322 -14.14 -13.60 -3.19
C VAL A 322 -12.87 -12.97 -2.62
N ALA A 323 -12.92 -11.72 -2.18
CA ALA A 323 -11.79 -11.02 -1.58
C ALA A 323 -11.28 -11.72 -0.31
N ALA A 324 -12.17 -12.12 0.60
CA ALA A 324 -11.82 -12.84 1.82
C ALA A 324 -11.26 -14.24 1.53
N PHE A 325 -11.82 -14.94 0.53
CA PHE A 325 -11.30 -16.23 0.08
C PHE A 325 -9.89 -16.10 -0.50
N ILE A 326 -9.64 -15.07 -1.34
CA ILE A 326 -8.31 -14.76 -1.86
C ILE A 326 -7.33 -14.45 -0.71
N ALA A 327 -7.75 -13.63 0.25
CA ALA A 327 -6.90 -13.21 1.35
C ALA A 327 -6.35 -14.40 2.17
N LYS A 328 -7.17 -15.45 2.37
CA LYS A 328 -6.77 -16.64 3.13
C LYS A 328 -6.33 -17.81 2.25
N TYR A 329 -7.26 -18.37 1.48
CA TYR A 329 -7.03 -19.59 0.69
C TYR A 329 -6.25 -19.32 -0.60
N GLY A 330 -6.52 -18.18 -1.24
CA GLY A 330 -5.73 -17.71 -2.38
C GLY A 330 -4.26 -17.52 -1.99
N ALA A 331 -4.00 -16.89 -0.84
CA ALA A 331 -2.66 -16.74 -0.30
C ALA A 331 -1.94 -18.08 -0.07
N MET A 332 -2.59 -19.05 0.59
CA MET A 332 -2.01 -20.38 0.81
C MET A 332 -1.73 -21.12 -0.50
N PHE A 333 -2.66 -21.03 -1.46
CA PHE A 333 -2.50 -21.67 -2.77
C PHE A 333 -1.36 -21.04 -3.57
N MET A 334 -1.29 -19.71 -3.62
CA MET A 334 -0.23 -18.99 -4.31
C MET A 334 1.13 -19.26 -3.68
N ASP A 335 1.22 -19.32 -2.36
CA ASP A 335 2.48 -19.66 -1.69
C ASP A 335 2.95 -21.10 -1.99
N SER A 336 2.00 -22.03 -2.16
CA SER A 336 2.30 -23.40 -2.57
C SER A 336 2.80 -23.49 -4.02
N LEU A 337 2.34 -22.61 -4.91
CA LEU A 337 2.80 -22.54 -6.29
C LEU A 337 4.13 -21.79 -6.42
N ILE A 338 4.25 -20.67 -5.71
CA ILE A 338 5.40 -19.77 -5.74
C ILE A 338 5.68 -19.33 -4.31
N ALA A 339 6.65 -19.99 -3.67
CA ALA A 339 7.04 -19.72 -2.30
C ALA A 339 7.39 -18.23 -2.08
N GLY A 340 6.82 -17.64 -1.03
CA GLY A 340 7.01 -16.24 -0.67
C GLY A 340 5.98 -15.28 -1.28
N THR A 341 4.98 -15.77 -2.02
CA THR A 341 3.91 -14.92 -2.60
C THR A 341 2.64 -14.88 -1.75
N GLY A 342 2.55 -15.71 -0.70
CA GLY A 342 1.37 -15.78 0.18
C GLY A 342 1.03 -14.45 0.84
N GLU A 343 2.02 -13.79 1.46
CA GLU A 343 1.80 -12.52 2.17
C GLU A 343 1.28 -11.42 1.22
N CYS A 344 1.87 -11.30 0.04
CA CYS A 344 1.45 -10.34 -0.99
C CYS A 344 0.02 -10.59 -1.47
N THR A 345 -0.33 -11.86 -1.70
CA THR A 345 -1.68 -12.27 -2.12
C THR A 345 -2.70 -12.02 -1.01
N GLY A 346 -2.32 -12.27 0.25
CA GLY A 346 -3.13 -11.99 1.42
C GLY A 346 -3.45 -10.50 1.56
N LEU A 347 -2.41 -9.65 1.49
CA LEU A 347 -2.55 -8.20 1.53
C LEU A 347 -3.43 -7.67 0.40
N LEU A 348 -3.31 -8.21 -0.82
CA LEU A 348 -4.20 -7.88 -1.93
C LEU A 348 -5.67 -8.23 -1.63
N GLY A 349 -5.92 -9.44 -1.11
CA GLY A 349 -7.26 -9.88 -0.74
C GLY A 349 -7.89 -8.96 0.32
N TYR A 350 -7.14 -8.62 1.37
CA TYR A 350 -7.61 -7.67 2.38
C TYR A 350 -7.81 -6.26 1.83
N SER A 351 -6.94 -5.80 0.93
CA SER A 351 -7.10 -4.50 0.26
C SER A 351 -8.42 -4.41 -0.51
N LEU A 352 -8.73 -5.45 -1.29
CA LEU A 352 -10.00 -5.56 -2.00
C LEU A 352 -11.17 -5.58 -1.01
N LEU A 353 -11.06 -6.36 0.07
CA LEU A 353 -12.09 -6.46 1.09
C LEU A 353 -12.41 -5.09 1.71
N PHE A 354 -11.39 -4.36 2.18
CA PHE A 354 -11.58 -3.03 2.78
C PHE A 354 -12.04 -1.98 1.78
N GLY A 355 -11.56 -2.04 0.54
CA GLY A 355 -12.02 -1.16 -0.54
C GLY A 355 -13.52 -1.29 -0.82
N LEU A 356 -14.10 -2.48 -0.59
CA LEU A 356 -15.53 -2.75 -0.78
C LEU A 356 -16.41 -2.35 0.41
N VAL A 357 -15.86 -2.19 1.61
CA VAL A 357 -16.64 -1.91 2.85
C VAL A 357 -17.57 -0.68 2.70
N PRO A 358 -17.10 0.49 2.22
CA PRO A 358 -17.98 1.65 2.07
C PRO A 358 -19.14 1.40 1.10
N MET A 359 -18.89 0.65 0.02
CA MET A 359 -19.92 0.31 -0.97
C MET A 359 -20.94 -0.68 -0.39
N ALA A 360 -20.46 -1.68 0.36
CA ALA A 360 -21.30 -2.67 1.04
C ALA A 360 -22.26 -2.01 2.02
N LEU A 361 -21.77 -1.05 2.82
CA LEU A 361 -22.57 -0.32 3.80
C LEU A 361 -23.58 0.65 3.16
N LYS A 362 -23.25 1.26 2.01
CA LYS A 362 -24.18 2.11 1.24
C LYS A 362 -25.30 1.31 0.59
N THR A 363 -25.01 0.10 0.10
CA THR A 363 -25.98 -0.75 -0.60
C THR A 363 -27.09 -1.23 0.34
N GLY A 364 -26.78 -1.49 1.62
CA GLY A 364 -27.78 -1.84 2.64
C GLY A 364 -28.80 -0.74 2.94
N TYR A 365 -28.53 0.53 2.61
CA TYR A 365 -29.47 1.64 2.81
C TYR A 365 -30.60 1.68 1.77
N HIS A 366 -30.38 1.14 0.56
CA HIS A 366 -31.37 1.18 -0.50
C HIS A 366 -32.49 0.13 -0.35
N ILE A 367 -32.26 -0.94 0.42
CA ILE A 367 -33.23 -2.02 0.64
C ILE A 367 -34.25 -1.64 1.73
N LEU A 368 -33.90 -0.74 2.65
CA LEU A 368 -34.76 -0.30 3.76
C LEU A 368 -35.78 0.80 3.40
N ILE A 369 -35.74 1.34 2.16
CA ILE A 369 -36.63 2.43 1.69
C ILE A 369 -37.56 1.98 0.55
N SER A 370 -37.46 0.73 0.08
CA SER A 370 -38.42 0.11 -0.84
C SER A 370 -39.36 -0.82 -0.09
#